data_AF-A0A1H1AZC1-F1
#
_entry.id   AF-A0A1H1AZC1-F1
#
_cell.length_a   1.000
_cell.length_b   1.000
_cell.length_c   1.000
_cell.angle_alpha   90.00
_cell.angle_beta   90.00
_cell.angle_gamma   90.00
#
_symmetry.space_group_name_H-M   'P 1'
#
loop_
_entity.id
_entity.type
_entity.pdbx_description
1 polymer ?
#
loop_
_entity_poly.entity_id
_entity_poly.type
_entity_poly.pdbx_seq_one_letter_code
_entity_poly.pdbx_strand_id
1 'polypeptide(L)'
;MKPTFALLALLLALPASAAQLTVELDHTRKTWETADLLKHPDAQTVQVVDDVSYKRNMTYRAVPLAVLLPGLPPDKHLQAVALDGFAAELTAAPLLQKNGARAWLAVEDPAHPWPPLADGKPSAGPFYLVWTDPQAGHISPEQWPFQISGIKQLTTVAERFPALLPDPRLAADDPVNQGFALFQKNCLACHRLNGGGDAQVGPDLNIPYNPTEYFSGDFLKRYIRDPQSLRHWPQAKMPAFAASVLPDSELELLVGYLKHMAGRKQLP
;
A
#
# COMPACT_ATOMS: atom_id res chain seq x y z
N MET A 1 -60.57 13.72 -30.35
CA MET A 1 -59.30 13.04 -30.71
C MET A 1 -58.24 13.52 -29.73
N LYS A 2 -57.71 12.63 -28.87
CA LYS A 2 -56.76 12.99 -27.80
C LYS A 2 -55.34 13.02 -28.37
N PRO A 3 -54.54 14.08 -28.18
CA PRO A 3 -53.15 14.07 -28.59
C PRO A 3 -52.34 13.31 -27.53
N THR A 4 -51.74 12.19 -27.95
CA THR A 4 -50.72 11.46 -27.21
C THR A 4 -49.43 12.28 -27.19
N PHE A 5 -49.03 12.77 -26.01
CA PHE A 5 -47.68 13.27 -25.77
C PHE A 5 -46.72 12.07 -25.71
N ALA A 6 -45.90 11.90 -26.74
CA ALA A 6 -44.77 10.98 -26.69
C ALA A 6 -43.65 11.65 -25.88
N LEU A 7 -43.40 11.15 -24.67
CA LEU A 7 -42.28 11.57 -23.83
C LEU A 7 -41.01 10.88 -24.36
N LEU A 8 -40.17 11.62 -25.08
CA LEU A 8 -38.86 11.15 -25.53
C LEU A 8 -37.90 11.16 -24.32
N ALA A 9 -37.67 10.00 -23.71
CA ALA A 9 -36.64 9.85 -22.68
C ALA A 9 -35.27 9.85 -23.35
N LEU A 10 -34.62 11.03 -23.38
CA LEU A 10 -33.22 11.16 -23.77
C LEU A 10 -32.36 10.58 -22.63
N LEU A 11 -31.96 9.31 -22.76
CA LEU A 11 -30.89 8.72 -21.95
C LEU A 11 -29.59 9.44 -22.34
N LEU A 12 -29.27 10.51 -21.63
CA LEU A 12 -27.91 11.07 -21.61
C LEU A 12 -26.98 9.98 -21.08
N ALA A 13 -26.27 9.31 -21.98
CA ALA A 13 -25.09 8.56 -21.61
C ALA A 13 -24.10 9.57 -21.01
N LEU A 14 -24.08 9.67 -19.68
CA LEU A 14 -23.05 10.40 -18.98
C LEU A 14 -21.71 9.82 -19.45
N PRO A 15 -20.76 10.62 -19.94
CA PRO A 15 -19.44 10.12 -20.21
C PRO A 15 -18.95 9.47 -18.92
N ALA A 16 -18.39 8.25 -19.01
CA ALA A 16 -17.70 7.66 -17.88
C ALA A 16 -16.68 8.71 -17.40
N SER A 17 -16.94 9.31 -16.22
CA SER A 17 -16.03 10.32 -15.68
C SER A 17 -14.66 9.67 -15.59
N ALA A 18 -13.67 10.31 -16.20
CA ALA A 18 -12.28 9.88 -16.06
C ALA A 18 -11.95 9.82 -14.57
N ALA A 19 -11.25 8.76 -14.15
CA ALA A 19 -10.81 8.69 -12.78
C ALA A 19 -9.69 9.71 -12.56
N GLN A 20 -9.61 10.24 -11.35
CA GLN A 20 -8.65 11.25 -10.96
C GLN A 20 -7.62 10.68 -9.99
N LEU A 21 -6.36 10.96 -10.24
CA LEU A 21 -5.27 10.77 -9.28
C LEU A 21 -4.79 12.14 -8.80
N THR A 22 -4.86 12.40 -7.50
CA THR A 22 -4.26 13.61 -6.92
C THR A 22 -2.88 13.32 -6.34
N VAL A 23 -1.86 14.00 -6.85
CA VAL A 23 -0.51 14.02 -6.27
C VAL A 23 -0.33 15.33 -5.52
N GLU A 24 -0.03 15.25 -4.23
CA GLU A 24 0.14 16.40 -3.34
C GLU A 24 1.53 16.31 -2.69
N LEU A 25 2.44 17.18 -3.09
CA LEU A 25 3.78 17.35 -2.51
C LEU A 25 3.82 18.68 -1.77
N ASP A 26 4.79 18.88 -0.86
CA ASP A 26 4.89 20.10 -0.05
C ASP A 26 4.89 21.40 -0.88
N HIS A 27 5.38 21.32 -2.12
CA HIS A 27 5.56 22.46 -3.03
C HIS A 27 4.60 22.46 -4.23
N THR A 28 3.81 21.41 -4.43
CA THR A 28 2.92 21.33 -5.60
C THR A 28 1.75 20.39 -5.37
N ARG A 29 0.60 20.71 -5.95
CA ARG A 29 -0.55 19.81 -6.00
C ARG A 29 -1.03 19.70 -7.43
N LYS A 30 -1.12 18.48 -7.94
CA LYS A 30 -1.57 18.19 -9.30
C LYS A 30 -2.57 17.05 -9.31
N THR A 31 -3.69 17.28 -9.98
CA THR A 31 -4.66 16.22 -10.29
C THR A 31 -4.45 15.80 -11.75
N TRP A 32 -4.40 14.48 -11.94
CA TRP A 32 -4.25 13.84 -13.23
C TRP A 32 -5.52 13.07 -13.58
N GLU A 33 -5.97 13.23 -14.81
CA GLU A 33 -7.05 12.43 -15.38
C GLU A 33 -6.49 11.15 -16.00
N THR A 34 -7.26 10.05 -15.97
CA THR A 34 -6.92 8.79 -16.67
C THR A 34 -6.47 9.03 -18.11
N ALA A 35 -7.19 9.87 -18.86
CA ALA A 35 -6.90 10.15 -20.26
C ALA A 35 -5.54 10.85 -20.48
N ASP A 36 -5.14 11.71 -19.56
CA ASP A 36 -3.86 12.42 -19.62
C ASP A 36 -2.70 11.48 -19.29
N LEU A 37 -2.88 10.59 -18.30
CA LEU A 37 -1.86 9.61 -17.92
C LEU A 37 -1.67 8.55 -19.00
N LEU A 38 -2.73 8.08 -19.66
CA LEU A 38 -2.62 7.16 -20.79
C LEU A 38 -1.84 7.77 -21.98
N LYS A 39 -2.00 9.09 -22.18
CA LYS A 39 -1.32 9.86 -23.24
C LYS A 39 0.00 10.50 -22.80
N HIS A 40 0.42 10.29 -21.55
CA HIS A 40 1.64 10.91 -21.02
C HIS A 40 2.84 10.52 -21.90
N PRO A 41 3.77 11.46 -22.22
CA PRO A 41 4.89 11.18 -23.12
C PRO A 41 5.77 10.03 -22.65
N ASP A 42 5.93 9.88 -21.32
CA ASP A 42 6.67 8.77 -20.71
C ASP A 42 5.83 7.51 -20.46
N ALA A 43 4.55 7.47 -20.87
CA ALA A 43 3.73 6.28 -20.69
C ALA A 43 4.19 5.14 -21.61
N GLN A 44 4.38 3.96 -21.04
CA GLN A 44 4.93 2.79 -21.71
C GLN A 44 4.07 1.55 -21.43
N THR A 45 4.14 0.57 -22.32
CA THR A 45 3.63 -0.76 -22.03
C THR A 45 4.66 -1.50 -21.19
N VAL A 46 4.26 -1.92 -19.99
CA VAL A 46 5.13 -2.64 -19.04
C VAL A 46 4.57 -4.02 -18.76
N GLN A 47 5.47 -5.01 -18.70
CA GLN A 47 5.13 -6.37 -18.29
C GLN A 47 5.50 -6.56 -16.82
N VAL A 48 4.52 -6.97 -16.03
CA VAL A 48 4.69 -7.30 -14.61
C VAL A 48 4.54 -8.80 -14.48
N VAL A 49 5.63 -9.45 -14.09
CA VAL A 49 5.66 -10.90 -13.82
C VAL A 49 5.13 -11.14 -12.41
N ASP A 50 4.29 -12.16 -12.25
CA ASP A 50 3.72 -12.58 -10.97
C ASP A 50 3.14 -11.40 -10.15
N ASP A 51 2.26 -10.63 -10.79
CA ASP A 51 1.60 -9.47 -10.19
C ASP A 51 1.03 -9.79 -8.79
N VAL A 52 1.31 -8.92 -7.82
CA VAL A 52 0.98 -9.16 -6.41
C VAL A 52 -0.52 -9.30 -6.19
N SER A 53 -1.35 -8.52 -6.88
CA SER A 53 -2.80 -8.55 -6.69
C SER A 53 -3.46 -9.64 -7.54
N TYR A 54 -3.03 -9.78 -8.80
CA TYR A 54 -3.62 -10.72 -9.74
C TYR A 54 -3.06 -12.14 -9.68
N LYS A 55 -1.91 -12.33 -9.03
CA LYS A 55 -1.20 -13.63 -8.89
C LYS A 55 -0.87 -14.29 -10.24
N ARG A 56 -0.56 -13.47 -11.24
CA ARG A 56 -0.22 -13.89 -12.61
C ARG A 56 0.48 -12.76 -13.36
N ASN A 57 1.02 -13.06 -14.53
CA ASN A 57 1.60 -12.04 -15.39
C ASN A 57 0.53 -11.07 -15.89
N MET A 58 0.83 -9.78 -15.80
CA MET A 58 -0.04 -8.70 -16.26
C MET A 58 0.74 -7.76 -17.19
N THR A 59 0.03 -7.11 -18.09
CA THR A 59 0.57 -6.09 -18.98
C THR A 59 -0.22 -4.81 -18.78
N TYR A 60 0.49 -3.71 -18.52
CA TYR A 60 -0.12 -2.43 -18.21
C TYR A 60 0.37 -1.35 -19.15
N ARG A 61 -0.50 -0.37 -19.44
CA ARG A 61 -0.04 0.96 -19.83
C ARG A 61 0.26 1.73 -18.55
N ALA A 62 1.49 2.20 -18.39
CA ALA A 62 1.93 2.79 -17.13
C ALA A 62 2.90 3.96 -17.32
N VAL A 63 2.90 4.89 -16.37
CA VAL A 63 3.83 6.03 -16.32
C VAL A 63 4.88 5.77 -15.24
N PRO A 64 6.17 6.03 -15.47
CA PRO A 64 7.18 5.95 -14.41
C PRO A 64 6.80 6.86 -13.25
N LEU A 65 6.67 6.32 -12.05
CA LEU A 65 6.12 7.07 -10.93
C LEU A 65 6.98 8.31 -10.59
N ALA A 66 8.30 8.19 -10.74
CA ALA A 66 9.24 9.29 -10.50
C ALA A 66 8.94 10.56 -11.31
N VAL A 67 8.36 10.43 -12.51
CA VAL A 67 7.97 11.58 -13.36
C VAL A 67 6.77 12.33 -12.79
N LEU A 68 5.90 11.63 -12.05
CA LEU A 68 4.74 12.22 -11.38
C LEU A 68 5.08 12.87 -10.04
N LEU A 69 6.34 12.72 -9.58
CA LEU A 69 6.84 13.22 -8.29
C LEU A 69 7.99 14.24 -8.48
N PRO A 70 7.77 15.33 -9.23
CA PRO A 70 8.85 16.27 -9.56
C PRO A 70 9.44 16.90 -8.30
N GLY A 71 10.77 16.95 -8.23
CA GLY A 71 11.48 17.62 -7.14
C GLY A 71 11.39 16.92 -5.77
N LEU A 72 10.79 15.73 -5.68
CA LEU A 72 10.70 14.98 -4.43
C LEU A 72 12.10 14.47 -4.00
N PRO A 73 12.59 14.80 -2.80
CA PRO A 73 13.83 14.25 -2.28
C PRO A 73 13.68 12.77 -1.85
N PRO A 74 14.74 11.94 -1.97
CA PRO A 74 14.68 10.50 -1.70
C PRO A 74 14.48 10.13 -0.22
N ASP A 75 14.78 11.03 0.71
CA ASP A 75 14.59 10.87 2.15
C ASP A 75 13.15 11.17 2.61
N LYS A 76 12.28 11.64 1.71
CA LYS A 76 10.88 11.95 2.03
C LYS A 76 10.00 10.72 2.11
N HIS A 77 8.86 10.93 2.73
CA HIS A 77 7.84 9.94 2.95
C HIS A 77 6.57 10.30 2.17
N LEU A 78 5.97 9.30 1.55
CA LEU A 78 4.71 9.41 0.82
C LEU A 78 3.68 8.45 1.41
N GLN A 79 2.40 8.81 1.31
CA GLN A 79 1.28 7.90 1.54
C GLN A 79 0.46 7.78 0.26
N ALA A 80 0.22 6.56 -0.21
CA ALA A 80 -0.71 6.27 -1.30
C ALA A 80 -2.03 5.78 -0.70
N VAL A 81 -3.13 6.45 -1.05
CA VAL A 81 -4.47 6.17 -0.51
C VAL A 81 -5.36 5.59 -1.59
N ALA A 82 -5.89 4.39 -1.35
CA ALA A 82 -6.83 3.72 -2.23
C ALA A 82 -8.28 4.19 -2.02
N LEU A 83 -9.16 3.85 -2.97
CA LEU A 83 -10.58 4.22 -2.94
C LEU A 83 -11.34 3.67 -1.73
N ASP A 84 -10.89 2.56 -1.15
CA ASP A 84 -11.47 1.95 0.05
C ASP A 84 -10.88 2.49 1.36
N GLY A 85 -9.96 3.46 1.27
CA GLY A 85 -9.26 4.05 2.40
C GLY A 85 -8.01 3.30 2.84
N PHE A 86 -7.60 2.23 2.16
CA PHE A 86 -6.29 1.61 2.39
C PHE A 86 -5.18 2.63 2.15
N ALA A 87 -4.24 2.74 3.09
CA ALA A 87 -3.17 3.71 3.07
C ALA A 87 -1.81 3.01 3.18
N ALA A 88 -1.04 3.00 2.09
CA ALA A 88 0.32 2.46 2.06
C ALA A 88 1.33 3.56 2.38
N GLU A 89 2.19 3.32 3.37
CA GLU A 89 3.31 4.19 3.73
C GLU A 89 4.54 3.83 2.87
N LEU A 90 5.07 4.78 2.11
CA LEU A 90 6.09 4.56 1.09
C LEU A 90 7.27 5.52 1.29
N THR A 91 8.49 4.98 1.36
CA THR A 91 9.69 5.82 1.28
C THR A 91 9.90 6.30 -0.17
N ALA A 92 10.37 7.54 -0.34
CA ALA A 92 10.52 8.13 -1.67
C ALA A 92 11.65 7.46 -2.48
N ALA A 93 12.75 7.08 -1.84
CA ALA A 93 13.94 6.56 -2.54
C ALA A 93 13.64 5.40 -3.54
N PRO A 94 12.89 4.33 -3.18
CA PRO A 94 12.50 3.30 -4.14
C PRO A 94 11.62 3.81 -5.29
N LEU A 95 10.71 4.75 -5.02
CA LEU A 95 9.76 5.28 -6.00
C LEU A 95 10.44 6.13 -7.09
N LEU A 96 11.62 6.67 -6.77
CA LEU A 96 12.42 7.52 -7.65
C LEU A 96 13.47 6.76 -8.47
N GLN A 97 13.62 5.45 -8.26
CA GLN A 97 14.59 4.63 -8.98
C GLN A 97 14.28 4.55 -10.48
N LYS A 98 15.32 4.67 -11.29
CA LYS A 98 15.24 4.57 -12.77
C LYS A 98 15.70 3.21 -13.30
N ASN A 99 16.48 2.48 -12.50
CA ASN A 99 17.08 1.18 -12.82
C ASN A 99 16.81 0.20 -11.67
N GLY A 100 16.87 -1.11 -11.94
CA GLY A 100 16.50 -2.15 -10.97
C GLY A 100 15.00 -2.12 -10.67
N ALA A 101 14.63 -2.20 -9.40
CA ALA A 101 13.25 -2.06 -8.95
C ALA A 101 12.71 -0.68 -9.34
N ARG A 102 11.82 -0.65 -10.33
CA ARG A 102 11.26 0.61 -10.87
C ARG A 102 9.76 0.67 -10.61
N ALA A 103 9.33 1.76 -9.98
CA ALA A 103 7.93 2.06 -9.70
C ALA A 103 7.21 2.63 -10.92
N TRP A 104 5.99 2.15 -11.13
CA TRP A 104 5.10 2.60 -12.20
C TRP A 104 3.70 2.84 -11.67
N LEU A 105 3.07 3.90 -12.15
CA LEU A 105 1.63 4.06 -12.05
C LEU A 105 0.98 3.40 -13.27
N ALA A 106 0.49 2.18 -13.10
CA ALA A 106 -0.37 1.53 -14.08
C ALA A 106 -1.74 2.21 -14.12
N VAL A 107 -2.25 2.41 -15.33
CA VAL A 107 -3.49 3.15 -15.59
C VAL A 107 -4.44 2.25 -16.35
N GLU A 108 -5.63 2.03 -15.79
CA GLU A 108 -6.68 1.27 -16.46
C GLU A 108 -7.28 2.12 -17.58
N ASP A 109 -7.34 1.58 -18.79
CA ASP A 109 -8.10 2.18 -19.89
C ASP A 109 -9.57 1.79 -19.72
N PRO A 110 -10.51 2.73 -19.52
CA PRO A 110 -11.92 2.39 -19.39
C PRO A 110 -12.51 1.70 -20.62
N ALA A 111 -11.89 1.86 -21.80
CA ALA A 111 -12.27 1.13 -23.01
C ALA A 111 -11.79 -0.33 -23.01
N HIS A 112 -10.77 -0.64 -22.22
CA HIS A 112 -10.15 -1.97 -22.08
C HIS A 112 -9.89 -2.26 -20.58
N PRO A 113 -10.95 -2.39 -19.77
CA PRO A 113 -10.80 -2.53 -18.33
C PRO A 113 -10.01 -3.81 -17.99
N TRP A 114 -9.28 -3.74 -16.88
CA TRP A 114 -8.59 -4.91 -16.36
C TRP A 114 -9.61 -5.91 -15.81
N PRO A 115 -9.25 -7.19 -15.76
CA PRO A 115 -10.12 -8.20 -15.18
C PRO A 115 -10.38 -7.92 -13.68
N PRO A 116 -11.50 -8.41 -13.15
CA PRO A 116 -11.78 -8.34 -11.73
C PRO A 116 -10.73 -9.11 -10.93
N LEU A 117 -10.45 -8.67 -9.70
CA LEU A 117 -9.49 -9.33 -8.80
C LEU A 117 -9.98 -10.69 -8.29
N ALA A 118 -11.30 -10.86 -8.18
CA ALA A 118 -11.98 -12.10 -7.84
C ALA A 118 -13.46 -12.01 -8.24
N ASP A 119 -14.18 -13.13 -8.16
CA ASP A 119 -15.62 -13.16 -8.44
C ASP A 119 -16.38 -12.13 -7.59
N GLY A 120 -17.10 -11.23 -8.27
CA GLY A 120 -17.86 -10.15 -7.63
C GLY A 120 -17.02 -9.02 -7.02
N LYS A 121 -15.71 -8.96 -7.31
CA LYS A 121 -14.82 -7.87 -6.90
C LYS A 121 -14.48 -6.95 -8.09
N PRO A 122 -14.18 -5.65 -7.84
CA PRO A 122 -13.65 -4.77 -8.87
C PRO A 122 -12.25 -5.21 -9.35
N SER A 123 -11.76 -4.58 -10.41
CA SER A 123 -10.36 -4.70 -10.85
C SER A 123 -9.41 -3.95 -9.90
N ALA A 124 -8.10 -3.99 -10.18
CA ALA A 124 -7.10 -3.16 -9.50
C ALA A 124 -7.13 -1.68 -9.95
N GLY A 125 -7.93 -1.35 -10.97
CA GLY A 125 -8.04 0.01 -11.51
C GLY A 125 -8.81 0.96 -10.58
N PRO A 126 -8.78 2.27 -10.83
CA PRO A 126 -8.30 2.90 -12.07
C PRO A 126 -6.78 3.11 -12.11
N PHE A 127 -6.12 3.13 -10.95
CA PHE A 127 -4.69 3.35 -10.81
C PHE A 127 -4.06 2.32 -9.87
N TYR A 128 -2.94 1.75 -10.29
CA TYR A 128 -2.23 0.72 -9.54
C TYR A 128 -0.73 1.03 -9.50
N LEU A 129 -0.13 1.10 -8.30
CA LEU A 129 1.32 1.12 -8.16
C LEU A 129 1.88 -0.29 -8.38
N VAL A 130 2.59 -0.45 -9.49
CA VAL A 130 3.25 -1.71 -9.87
C VAL A 130 4.74 -1.52 -10.02
N TRP A 131 5.48 -2.62 -9.96
CA TRP A 131 6.93 -2.59 -10.01
C TRP A 131 7.47 -3.56 -11.05
N THR A 132 8.49 -3.13 -11.78
CA THR A 132 9.35 -4.03 -12.56
C THR A 132 10.61 -4.33 -11.76
N ASP A 133 11.06 -5.59 -11.74
CA ASP A 133 12.20 -6.07 -10.95
C ASP A 133 12.12 -5.74 -9.43
N PRO A 134 10.99 -6.03 -8.76
CA PRO A 134 10.79 -5.66 -7.35
C PRO A 134 11.81 -6.28 -6.39
N GLN A 135 12.41 -7.41 -6.77
CA GLN A 135 13.39 -8.11 -5.93
C GLN A 135 14.70 -7.32 -5.79
N ALA A 136 15.12 -6.59 -6.83
CA ALA A 136 16.30 -5.73 -6.77
C ALA A 136 16.20 -4.57 -5.76
N GLY A 137 14.98 -4.22 -5.33
CA GLY A 137 14.71 -3.17 -4.34
C GLY A 137 14.08 -3.69 -3.05
N HIS A 138 13.99 -5.01 -2.87
CA HIS A 138 13.29 -5.65 -1.75
C HIS A 138 11.87 -5.11 -1.53
N ILE A 139 11.10 -4.87 -2.60
CA ILE A 139 9.75 -4.30 -2.52
C ILE A 139 8.77 -5.33 -1.97
N SER A 140 8.09 -5.01 -0.86
CA SER A 140 7.08 -5.90 -0.26
C SER A 140 5.70 -5.75 -0.92
N PRO A 141 4.79 -6.75 -0.80
CA PRO A 141 3.43 -6.69 -1.33
C PRO A 141 2.63 -5.45 -0.91
N GLU A 142 2.85 -4.93 0.30
CA GLU A 142 2.15 -3.77 0.85
C GLU A 142 2.50 -2.47 0.10
N GLN A 143 3.61 -2.47 -0.65
CA GLN A 143 4.04 -1.36 -1.50
C GLN A 143 3.44 -1.42 -2.91
N TRP A 144 2.42 -2.27 -3.12
CA TRP A 144 1.62 -2.37 -4.34
C TRP A 144 0.15 -1.98 -4.07
N PRO A 145 -0.15 -0.76 -3.60
CA PRO A 145 -1.53 -0.31 -3.45
C PRO A 145 -2.20 -0.22 -4.83
N PHE A 146 -3.34 -0.88 -4.98
CA PHE A 146 -4.22 -0.75 -6.14
C PHE A 146 -5.40 0.18 -5.82
N GLN A 147 -6.21 0.54 -6.82
CA GLN A 147 -7.31 1.50 -6.67
C GLN A 147 -6.85 2.84 -6.06
N ILE A 148 -5.64 3.29 -6.37
CA ILE A 148 -5.08 4.53 -5.80
C ILE A 148 -5.94 5.71 -6.25
N SER A 149 -6.32 6.58 -5.30
CA SER A 149 -7.01 7.84 -5.55
C SER A 149 -6.11 9.06 -5.33
N GLY A 150 -5.09 8.91 -4.48
CA GLY A 150 -4.12 9.97 -4.24
C GLY A 150 -2.79 9.49 -3.69
N ILE A 151 -1.75 10.32 -3.90
CA ILE A 151 -0.41 10.16 -3.35
C ILE A 151 -0.04 11.48 -2.68
N LYS A 152 0.32 11.42 -1.40
CA LYS A 152 0.60 12.62 -0.60
C LYS A 152 1.96 12.54 0.05
N GLN A 153 2.76 13.59 -0.06
CA GLN A 153 3.93 13.79 0.77
C GLN A 153 3.49 14.11 2.19
N LEU A 154 4.09 13.43 3.14
CA LEU A 154 3.82 13.59 4.55
C LEU A 154 5.15 13.67 5.32
N THR A 155 5.06 14.18 6.54
CA THR A 155 6.11 13.97 7.54
C THR A 155 6.31 12.48 7.79
N THR A 156 7.48 12.12 8.32
CA THR A 156 7.81 10.70 8.55
C THR A 156 6.82 10.04 9.50
N VAL A 157 6.66 8.72 9.42
CA VAL A 157 5.82 7.97 10.37
C VAL A 157 6.21 8.25 11.81
N ALA A 158 7.52 8.36 12.09
CA ALA A 158 8.07 8.71 13.39
C ALA A 158 7.53 10.05 13.92
N GLU A 159 7.44 11.06 13.07
CA GLU A 159 6.94 12.40 13.42
C GLU A 159 5.41 12.41 13.57
N ARG A 160 4.69 11.73 12.68
CA ARG A 160 3.22 11.65 12.71
C ARG A 160 2.70 10.86 13.90
N PHE A 161 3.40 9.78 14.25
CA PHE A 161 2.97 8.82 15.27
C PHE A 161 4.10 8.52 16.25
N PRO A 162 4.45 9.46 17.14
CA PRO A 162 5.54 9.28 18.09
C PRO A 162 5.29 8.11 19.07
N ALA A 163 4.05 7.65 19.23
CA ALA A 163 3.68 6.49 20.03
C ALA A 163 4.22 5.14 19.48
N LEU A 164 4.68 5.11 18.23
CA LEU A 164 5.33 3.95 17.61
C LEU A 164 6.83 3.88 17.92
N LEU A 165 7.42 4.97 18.44
CA LEU A 165 8.86 5.04 18.55
C LEU A 165 9.41 4.10 19.63
N PRO A 166 10.50 3.36 19.32
CA PRO A 166 11.31 2.66 20.30
C PRO A 166 11.91 3.58 21.37
N ASP A 167 12.75 3.01 22.25
CA ASP A 167 13.42 3.82 23.26
C ASP A 167 14.43 4.76 22.59
N PRO A 168 14.35 6.08 22.78
CA PRO A 168 15.25 7.04 22.14
C PRO A 168 16.72 6.89 22.58
N ARG A 169 17.00 6.10 23.62
CA ARG A 169 18.37 5.77 24.06
C ARG A 169 19.03 4.67 23.23
N LEU A 170 18.28 3.96 22.39
CA LEU A 170 18.82 2.91 21.53
C LEU A 170 19.67 3.55 20.42
N ALA A 171 20.73 2.85 20.01
CA ALA A 171 21.51 3.24 18.85
C ALA A 171 20.66 3.18 17.58
N ALA A 172 20.98 4.01 16.58
CA ALA A 172 20.20 4.08 15.35
C ALA A 172 20.13 2.73 14.60
N ASP A 173 21.18 1.91 14.71
CA ASP A 173 21.31 0.58 14.12
C ASP A 173 20.85 -0.55 15.06
N ASP A 174 20.27 -0.24 16.21
CA ASP A 174 19.76 -1.23 17.15
C ASP A 174 18.71 -2.15 16.48
N PRO A 175 18.72 -3.48 16.75
CA PRO A 175 17.75 -4.42 16.22
C PRO A 175 16.28 -3.99 16.37
N VAL A 176 15.92 -3.31 17.46
CA VAL A 176 14.55 -2.80 17.68
C VAL A 176 14.21 -1.67 16.68
N ASN A 177 15.16 -0.79 16.36
CA ASN A 177 14.97 0.26 15.36
C ASN A 177 14.85 -0.33 13.94
N GLN A 178 15.60 -1.40 13.65
CA GLN A 178 15.43 -2.14 12.40
C GLN A 178 14.04 -2.83 12.33
N GLY A 179 13.60 -3.42 13.44
CA GLY A 179 12.25 -3.98 13.59
C GLY A 179 11.14 -2.94 13.41
N PHE A 180 11.35 -1.71 13.88
CA PHE A 180 10.42 -0.60 13.66
C PHE A 180 10.29 -0.26 12.17
N ALA A 181 11.40 -0.21 11.43
CA ALA A 181 11.35 0.01 9.98
C ALA A 181 10.57 -1.10 9.25
N LEU A 182 10.73 -2.36 9.68
CA LEU A 182 9.97 -3.49 9.14
C LEU A 182 8.48 -3.42 9.48
N PHE A 183 8.13 -2.95 10.68
CA PHE A 183 6.73 -2.73 11.07
C PHE A 183 6.07 -1.66 10.20
N GLN A 184 6.75 -0.53 9.96
CA GLN A 184 6.26 0.53 9.08
C GLN A 184 5.98 0.00 7.66
N LYS A 185 6.91 -0.81 7.15
CA LYS A 185 6.84 -1.36 5.79
C LYS A 185 5.73 -2.42 5.62
N ASN A 186 5.60 -3.34 6.57
CA ASN A 186 4.80 -4.56 6.38
C ASN A 186 3.50 -4.59 7.19
N CYS A 187 3.41 -3.84 8.29
CA CYS A 187 2.31 -3.99 9.25
C CYS A 187 1.44 -2.73 9.36
N LEU A 188 2.04 -1.54 9.26
CA LEU A 188 1.36 -0.27 9.52
C LEU A 188 0.24 0.07 8.52
N ALA A 189 0.27 -0.50 7.31
CA ALA A 189 -0.80 -0.34 6.33
C ALA A 189 -2.13 -0.98 6.80
N CYS A 190 -2.05 -2.00 7.66
CA CYS A 190 -3.20 -2.75 8.15
C CYS A 190 -3.44 -2.55 9.65
N HIS A 191 -2.39 -2.34 10.43
CA HIS A 191 -2.44 -2.31 11.89
C HIS A 191 -2.03 -0.95 12.46
N ARG A 192 -2.63 -0.63 13.59
CA ARG A 192 -2.18 0.46 14.47
C ARG A 192 -1.26 -0.10 15.56
N LEU A 193 -0.56 0.78 16.25
CA LEU A 193 0.20 0.44 17.45
C LEU A 193 0.10 1.59 18.45
N ASN A 194 -0.32 1.33 19.69
CA ASN A 194 -0.53 2.39 20.69
C ASN A 194 -1.50 3.50 20.20
N GLY A 195 -2.47 3.16 19.36
CA GLY A 195 -3.35 4.11 18.70
C GLY A 195 -2.69 4.95 17.60
N GLY A 196 -1.40 4.79 17.32
CA GLY A 196 -0.74 5.44 16.19
C GLY A 196 -0.93 4.67 14.88
N GLY A 197 -0.94 5.38 13.76
CA GLY A 197 -1.23 4.84 12.43
C GLY A 197 -2.65 5.13 11.96
N ASP A 198 -2.84 5.19 10.64
CA ASP A 198 -4.12 5.51 10.00
C ASP A 198 -4.97 4.28 9.69
N ALA A 199 -4.40 3.08 9.84
CA ALA A 199 -5.03 1.84 9.40
C ALA A 199 -6.35 1.52 10.13
N GLN A 200 -7.30 0.98 9.38
CA GLN A 200 -8.65 0.61 9.85
C GLN A 200 -9.00 -0.87 9.62
N VAL A 201 -8.03 -1.68 9.17
CA VAL A 201 -8.29 -3.06 8.72
C VAL A 201 -8.07 -4.06 9.86
N GLY A 202 -6.89 -4.02 10.47
CA GLY A 202 -6.47 -4.87 11.55
C GLY A 202 -6.58 -4.17 12.91
N PRO A 203 -6.55 -4.94 14.01
CA PRO A 203 -6.54 -4.38 15.36
C PRO A 203 -5.24 -3.60 15.64
N ASP A 204 -5.28 -2.79 16.69
CA ASP A 204 -4.05 -2.28 17.30
C ASP A 204 -3.22 -3.43 17.86
N LEU A 205 -1.90 -3.39 17.63
CA LEU A 205 -0.97 -4.45 18.02
C LEU A 205 -0.27 -4.21 19.35
N ASN A 206 -0.72 -3.26 20.17
CA ASN A 206 -0.20 -3.07 21.53
C ASN A 206 -1.29 -2.91 22.59
N ILE A 207 -2.42 -2.30 22.25
CA ILE A 207 -3.52 -2.06 23.18
C ILE A 207 -4.80 -2.81 22.76
N PRO A 208 -5.49 -3.51 23.68
CA PRO A 208 -5.15 -3.72 25.10
C PRO A 208 -3.99 -4.71 25.33
N TYR A 209 -3.74 -5.62 24.39
CA TYR A 209 -2.67 -6.62 24.49
C TYR A 209 -1.87 -6.67 23.20
N ASN A 210 -0.55 -6.68 23.36
CA ASN A 210 0.41 -6.96 22.31
C ASN A 210 0.39 -8.46 21.98
N PRO A 211 0.49 -8.86 20.69
CA PRO A 211 0.55 -10.26 20.31
C PRO A 211 1.67 -11.05 21.02
N THR A 212 2.78 -10.40 21.41
CA THR A 212 3.87 -11.08 22.14
C THR A 212 3.51 -11.45 23.58
N GLU A 213 2.41 -10.94 24.13
CA GLU A 213 1.96 -11.26 25.49
C GLU A 213 1.12 -12.53 25.56
N TYR A 214 0.44 -12.91 24.47
CA TYR A 214 -0.49 -14.05 24.46
C TYR A 214 -0.17 -15.13 23.44
N PHE A 215 0.61 -14.85 22.40
CA PHE A 215 1.20 -15.92 21.58
C PHE A 215 2.41 -16.50 22.31
N SER A 216 2.37 -17.81 22.61
CA SER A 216 3.48 -18.52 23.25
C SER A 216 4.48 -19.06 22.22
N GLY A 217 5.75 -19.16 22.61
CA GLY A 217 6.81 -19.69 21.74
C GLY A 217 6.86 -19.02 20.36
N ASP A 218 6.97 -19.83 19.31
CA ASP A 218 7.02 -19.34 17.93
C ASP A 218 5.65 -19.17 17.26
N PHE A 219 4.53 -19.27 18.00
CA PHE A 219 3.21 -19.19 17.38
C PHE A 219 2.90 -17.83 16.76
N LEU A 220 3.46 -16.72 17.26
CA LEU A 220 3.35 -15.42 16.59
C LEU A 220 4.02 -15.44 15.22
N LYS A 221 5.23 -16.00 15.13
CA LYS A 221 5.96 -16.13 13.87
C LYS A 221 5.20 -17.02 12.88
N ARG A 222 4.66 -18.16 13.37
CA ARG A 222 3.81 -19.04 12.56
C ARG A 222 2.55 -18.32 12.05
N TYR A 223 1.92 -17.52 12.90
CA TYR A 223 0.75 -16.73 12.53
C TYR A 223 1.09 -15.70 11.45
N ILE A 224 2.20 -14.98 11.56
CA ILE A 224 2.63 -14.02 10.53
C ILE A 224 2.98 -14.72 9.21
N ARG A 225 3.62 -15.90 9.28
CA ARG A 225 3.99 -16.70 8.12
C ARG A 225 2.77 -17.19 7.35
N ASP A 226 1.78 -17.73 8.07
CA ASP A 226 0.53 -18.22 7.51
C ASP A 226 -0.59 -18.13 8.56
N PRO A 227 -1.41 -17.07 8.53
CA PRO A 227 -2.52 -16.91 9.47
C PRO A 227 -3.54 -18.06 9.42
N GLN A 228 -3.72 -18.68 8.25
CA GLN A 228 -4.69 -19.75 8.03
C GLN A 228 -4.22 -21.09 8.62
N SER A 229 -2.89 -21.28 8.78
CA SER A 229 -2.32 -22.50 9.37
C SER A 229 -2.71 -22.75 10.82
N LEU A 230 -3.02 -21.68 11.58
CA LEU A 230 -3.42 -21.79 12.98
C LEU A 230 -4.94 -21.82 13.14
N ARG A 231 -5.64 -20.94 12.42
CA ARG A 231 -7.10 -20.86 12.42
C ARG A 231 -7.57 -20.55 11.01
N HIS A 232 -8.16 -21.55 10.37
CA HIS A 232 -8.69 -21.36 9.03
C HIS A 232 -10.05 -20.67 9.08
N TRP A 233 -10.16 -19.48 8.47
CA TRP A 233 -11.45 -18.82 8.24
C TRP A 233 -11.43 -17.98 6.93
N PRO A 234 -12.42 -18.14 6.03
CA PRO A 234 -12.38 -17.49 4.71
C PRO A 234 -12.39 -15.97 4.72
N GLN A 235 -12.90 -15.34 5.79
CA GLN A 235 -12.98 -13.89 5.93
C GLN A 235 -11.68 -13.25 6.46
N ALA A 236 -10.60 -14.02 6.67
CA ALA A 236 -9.38 -13.46 7.22
C ALA A 236 -8.73 -12.56 6.18
N LYS A 237 -8.34 -11.36 6.62
CA LYS A 237 -7.76 -10.34 5.73
C LYS A 237 -6.24 -10.27 5.81
N MET A 238 -5.65 -10.72 6.91
CA MET A 238 -4.20 -10.70 7.07
C MET A 238 -3.56 -11.66 6.07
N PRO A 239 -2.68 -11.19 5.17
CA PRO A 239 -2.01 -12.05 4.22
C PRO A 239 -0.90 -12.87 4.91
N ALA A 240 -0.46 -13.92 4.22
CA ALA A 240 0.72 -14.69 4.60
C ALA A 240 1.99 -13.94 4.21
N PHE A 241 2.94 -13.83 5.13
CA PHE A 241 4.26 -13.25 4.86
C PHE A 241 5.28 -14.37 4.67
N ALA A 242 5.48 -14.81 3.43
CA ALA A 242 6.46 -15.84 3.10
C ALA A 242 7.90 -15.39 3.38
N ALA A 243 8.83 -16.35 3.52
CA ALA A 243 10.25 -16.05 3.77
C ALA A 243 10.93 -15.27 2.64
N SER A 244 10.39 -15.32 1.42
CA SER A 244 10.82 -14.49 0.29
C SER A 244 10.42 -13.03 0.41
N VAL A 245 9.39 -12.72 1.19
CA VAL A 245 8.88 -11.35 1.43
C VAL A 245 9.47 -10.76 2.70
N LEU A 246 9.48 -11.56 3.77
CA LEU A 246 10.02 -11.18 5.08
C LEU A 246 10.94 -12.31 5.53
N PRO A 247 12.26 -12.28 5.29
CA PRO A 247 13.19 -13.33 5.72
C PRO A 247 13.11 -13.61 7.23
N ASP A 248 13.51 -14.81 7.66
CA ASP A 248 13.41 -15.20 9.07
C ASP A 248 14.17 -14.24 10.01
N SER A 249 15.35 -13.77 9.59
CA SER A 249 16.10 -12.75 10.34
C SER A 249 15.33 -11.45 10.52
N GLU A 250 14.60 -11.00 9.50
CA GLU A 250 13.76 -9.79 9.58
C GLU A 250 12.51 -10.03 10.43
N LEU A 251 11.91 -11.22 10.35
CA LEU A 251 10.79 -11.58 11.21
C LEU A 251 11.19 -11.58 12.70
N GLU A 252 12.41 -12.02 13.04
CA GLU A 252 12.93 -11.89 14.40
C GLU A 252 13.05 -10.42 14.84
N LEU A 253 13.56 -9.54 13.98
CA LEU A 253 13.65 -8.09 14.26
C LEU A 253 12.26 -7.48 14.48
N LEU A 254 11.29 -7.81 13.62
CA LEU A 254 9.91 -7.35 13.72
C LEU A 254 9.26 -7.79 15.05
N VAL A 255 9.41 -9.07 15.42
CA VAL A 255 8.90 -9.58 16.70
C VAL A 255 9.64 -8.96 17.89
N GLY A 256 10.94 -8.70 17.75
CA GLY A 256 11.75 -7.98 18.73
C GLY A 256 11.22 -6.56 18.97
N TYR A 257 10.87 -5.83 17.92
CA TYR A 257 10.21 -4.53 18.02
C TYR A 257 8.85 -4.61 18.72
N LEU A 258 7.97 -5.56 18.32
CA LEU A 258 6.67 -5.72 18.99
C LEU A 258 6.85 -6.02 20.48
N LYS A 259 7.80 -6.88 20.84
CA LYS A 259 8.12 -7.21 22.24
C LYS A 259 8.64 -6.00 23.01
N HIS A 260 9.49 -5.18 22.39
CA HIS A 260 9.95 -3.91 22.98
C HIS A 260 8.78 -2.97 23.27
N MET A 261 7.85 -2.87 22.32
CA MET A 261 6.69 -1.99 22.43
C MET A 261 5.65 -2.49 23.45
N ALA A 262 5.58 -3.79 23.74
CA ALA A 262 4.75 -4.32 24.83
C ALA A 262 5.11 -3.69 26.20
N GLY A 263 6.38 -3.32 26.42
CA GLY A 263 6.84 -2.58 27.60
C GLY A 263 6.61 -1.07 27.55
N ARG A 264 6.05 -0.55 26.45
CA ARG A 264 5.84 0.87 26.16
C ARG A 264 4.40 1.15 25.70
N LYS A 265 3.44 0.48 26.31
CA LYS A 265 2.02 0.73 26.05
C LYS A 265 1.67 2.17 26.42
N GLN A 266 0.99 2.87 25.52
CA GLN A 266 0.33 4.12 25.85
C GLN A 266 -1.12 3.78 26.19
N LEU A 267 -1.46 3.85 27.48
CA LEU A 267 -2.85 3.72 27.89
C LEU A 267 -3.62 4.98 27.46
N PRO A 268 -4.85 4.85 26.95
CA PRO A 268 -5.72 5.97 26.61
C PRO A 268 -5.96 6.94 27.79
#